data_AF-A0A7G7SQZ6-F1
#
_entry.id   AF-A0A7G7SQZ6-F1
#
_cell.length_a   1.000
_cell.length_b   1.000
_cell.length_c   1.000
_cell.angle_alpha   90.00
_cell.angle_beta   90.00
_cell.angle_gamma   90.00
#
_symmetry.space_group_name_H-M   'P 1'
#
loop_
_entity.id
_entity.type
_entity.pdbx_description
1 polymer ?
#
loop_
_entity_poly.entity_id
_entity_poly.type
_entity_poly.pdbx_seq_one_letter_code
_entity_poly.pdbx_strand_id
1 'polypeptide(L)'
;MGIESVANKVHWNYFLALERDLETAARYVEFAEANMTTYSIEFAHLLFAAASEADVVAKLLCKCVAVDMPRGNIDQYRAALAQNLPEIISTKVLVPRYGLTLSPWSNWANEKNPDWWRSYNNVKHERDSHYAEATLKNALNSLAGLMVLVLHQYSSTPLAPGVKLDRRETTRYLLPESTLLRFPESYYYDVLICG
;
A
#
# COMPACT_ATOMS: atom_id res chain seq x y z
N MET A 1 17.03 -16.76 30.05
CA MET A 1 16.33 -15.62 29.42
C MET A 1 15.24 -16.18 28.55
N GLY A 2 13.97 -15.87 28.83
CA GLY A 2 12.84 -16.29 28.00
C GLY A 2 12.30 -15.09 27.21
N ILE A 3 11.97 -15.30 25.94
CA ILE A 3 11.21 -14.36 25.11
C ILE A 3 9.95 -15.11 24.69
N GLU A 4 8.78 -14.59 25.03
CA GLU A 4 7.50 -15.11 24.53
C GLU A 4 7.04 -14.24 23.36
N SER A 5 6.69 -14.87 22.25
CA SER A 5 6.19 -14.19 21.05
C SER A 5 4.75 -14.56 20.76
N VAL A 6 3.97 -13.58 20.32
CA VAL A 6 2.61 -13.76 19.79
C VAL A 6 2.58 -13.41 18.30
N ALA A 7 1.48 -13.72 17.62
CA ALA A 7 1.31 -13.44 16.20
C ALA A 7 1.58 -11.96 15.89
N ASN A 8 2.51 -11.71 14.97
CA ASN A 8 2.95 -10.36 14.60
C ASN A 8 2.29 -9.90 13.30
N LYS A 9 1.96 -8.60 13.20
CA LYS A 9 1.42 -7.99 11.97
C LYS A 9 2.56 -7.54 11.05
N VAL A 10 3.33 -8.52 10.55
CA VAL A 10 4.59 -8.27 9.84
C VAL A 10 4.43 -7.26 8.69
N HIS A 11 3.43 -7.45 7.82
CA HIS A 11 3.21 -6.57 6.67
C HIS A 11 2.74 -5.17 7.07
N TRP A 12 1.97 -5.06 8.16
CA TRP A 12 1.55 -3.76 8.69
C TRP A 12 2.73 -3.00 9.30
N ASN A 13 3.54 -3.68 10.11
CA ASN A 13 4.72 -3.07 10.71
C ASN A 13 5.75 -2.66 9.65
N TYR A 14 5.88 -3.45 8.58
CA TYR A 14 6.72 -3.10 7.44
C TYR A 14 6.20 -1.82 6.75
N PHE A 15 4.90 -1.75 6.48
CA PHE A 15 4.28 -0.55 5.93
C PHE A 15 4.49 0.69 6.83
N LEU A 16 4.30 0.58 8.15
CA LEU A 16 4.52 1.69 9.09
C LEU A 16 5.97 2.18 9.12
N ALA A 17 6.94 1.27 8.97
CA ALA A 17 8.35 1.64 8.86
C ALA A 17 8.59 2.49 7.60
N LEU A 18 8.07 2.05 6.45
CA LEU A 18 8.18 2.81 5.20
C LEU A 18 7.42 4.14 5.24
N GLU A 19 6.26 4.21 5.91
CA GLU A 19 5.54 5.45 6.12
C GLU A 19 6.38 6.49 6.88
N ARG A 20 7.10 6.05 7.91
CA ARG A 20 7.97 6.91 8.70
C ARG A 20 9.16 7.44 7.89
N ASP A 21 9.70 6.63 7.00
CA ASP A 21 10.77 7.05 6.09
C ASP A 21 10.25 8.09 5.08
N LEU A 22 9.04 7.88 4.54
CA LEU A 22 8.37 8.86 3.68
C LEU A 22 8.07 10.17 4.42
N GLU A 23 7.63 10.11 5.67
CA GLU A 23 7.42 11.29 6.52
C GLU A 23 8.72 12.08 6.73
N THR A 24 9.85 11.38 6.88
CA THR A 24 11.17 12.01 6.99
C THR A 24 11.55 12.73 5.70
N ALA A 25 11.30 12.11 4.53
CA ALA A 25 11.54 12.73 3.23
C ALA A 25 10.72 14.02 3.02
N ALA A 26 9.51 14.08 3.58
CA ALA A 26 8.63 15.25 3.49
C ALA A 26 9.22 16.53 4.12
N ARG A 27 10.21 16.41 5.01
CA ARG A 27 10.93 17.56 5.60
C ARG A 27 11.84 18.28 4.60
N TYR A 28 12.20 17.60 3.51
CA TYR A 28 13.13 18.10 2.50
C TYR A 28 12.42 18.37 1.16
N VAL A 29 11.42 17.56 0.83
CA VAL A 29 10.62 17.70 -0.39
C VAL A 29 9.15 17.81 -0.01
N GLU A 30 8.59 19.00 -0.16
CA GLU A 30 7.17 19.26 0.11
C GLU A 30 6.28 18.39 -0.78
N PHE A 31 5.21 17.81 -0.22
CA PHE A 31 4.29 16.95 -0.97
C PHE A 31 3.25 17.80 -1.73
N ALA A 32 3.75 18.55 -2.71
CA ALA A 32 2.97 19.41 -3.57
C ALA A 32 3.09 18.99 -5.03
N GLU A 33 2.12 19.39 -5.87
CA GLU A 33 2.10 19.09 -7.30
C GLU A 33 3.41 19.44 -8.01
N ALA A 34 4.01 20.58 -7.66
CA ALA A 34 5.28 21.06 -8.21
C ALA A 34 6.47 20.10 -7.98
N ASN A 35 6.41 19.24 -6.96
CA ASN A 35 7.48 18.30 -6.59
C ASN A 35 7.17 16.85 -6.98
N MET A 36 6.04 16.57 -7.64
CA MET A 36 5.64 15.19 -7.93
C MET A 36 6.62 14.44 -8.81
N THR A 37 7.39 15.15 -9.64
CA THR A 37 8.43 14.61 -10.51
C THR A 37 9.82 14.66 -9.88
N THR A 38 9.98 15.23 -8.68
CA THR A 38 11.25 15.21 -7.94
C THR A 38 11.63 13.76 -7.64
N TYR A 39 12.83 13.36 -8.06
CA TYR A 39 13.37 12.03 -7.84
C TYR A 39 14.59 12.07 -6.91
N SER A 40 14.82 11.00 -6.17
CA SER A 40 15.94 10.90 -5.24
C SER A 40 16.28 9.45 -4.93
N ILE A 41 17.41 9.25 -4.25
CA ILE A 41 17.83 7.93 -3.77
C ILE A 41 16.83 7.42 -2.73
N GLU A 42 16.34 8.31 -1.86
CA GLU A 42 15.33 7.97 -0.85
C GLU A 42 14.00 7.54 -1.48
N PHE A 43 13.56 8.22 -2.53
CA PHE A 43 12.36 7.81 -3.27
C PHE A 43 12.58 6.50 -4.04
N ALA A 44 13.79 6.22 -4.51
CA ALA A 44 14.12 4.91 -5.09
C ALA A 44 14.03 3.78 -4.04
N HIS A 45 14.57 4.00 -2.85
CA HIS A 45 14.48 3.05 -1.73
C HIS A 45 13.03 2.76 -1.34
N LEU A 46 12.23 3.82 -1.14
CA LEU A 46 10.81 3.71 -0.82
C LEU A 46 10.02 3.01 -1.94
N LEU A 47 10.25 3.38 -3.20
CA LEU A 47 9.62 2.76 -4.36
C LEU A 47 9.91 1.25 -4.39
N PHE A 48 11.16 0.86 -4.20
CA PHE A 48 11.60 -0.54 -4.25
C PHE A 48 11.05 -1.37 -3.10
N ALA A 49 11.14 -0.86 -1.87
CA ALA A 49 10.66 -1.55 -0.69
C ALA A 49 9.14 -1.72 -0.75
N ALA A 50 8.40 -0.65 -1.06
CA ALA A 50 6.95 -0.69 -1.15
C ALA A 50 6.46 -1.59 -2.31
N ALA A 51 7.08 -1.52 -3.49
CA ALA A 51 6.67 -2.34 -4.62
C ALA A 51 6.99 -3.83 -4.42
N SER A 52 8.14 -4.14 -3.81
CA SER A 52 8.51 -5.52 -3.48
C SER A 52 7.58 -6.11 -2.42
N GLU A 53 7.25 -5.35 -1.38
CA GLU A 53 6.30 -5.79 -0.36
C GLU A 53 4.88 -5.92 -0.93
N ALA A 54 4.47 -5.02 -1.85
CA ALA A 54 3.21 -5.12 -2.55
C ALA A 54 3.10 -6.42 -3.37
N ASP A 55 4.18 -6.88 -4.01
CA ASP A 55 4.24 -8.18 -4.69
C ASP A 55 3.98 -9.35 -3.72
N VAL A 56 4.60 -9.32 -2.54
CA VAL A 56 4.42 -10.34 -1.50
C VAL A 56 2.99 -10.36 -0.98
N VAL A 57 2.46 -9.18 -0.60
CA VAL A 57 1.11 -9.07 -0.03
C VAL A 57 0.04 -9.39 -1.08
N ALA A 58 0.22 -9.00 -2.35
CA ALA A 58 -0.68 -9.37 -3.44
C ALA A 58 -0.76 -10.89 -3.63
N LYS A 59 0.38 -11.60 -3.60
CA LYS A 59 0.41 -13.07 -3.65
C LYS A 59 -0.35 -13.71 -2.50
N LEU A 60 -0.18 -13.19 -1.28
CA LEU A 60 -0.88 -13.68 -0.10
C LEU A 60 -2.38 -13.45 -0.20
N LEU A 61 -2.78 -12.24 -0.59
CA LEU A 61 -4.18 -11.89 -0.78
C LEU A 61 -4.84 -12.79 -1.84
N CYS A 62 -4.18 -13.02 -2.99
CA CYS A 62 -4.66 -13.94 -4.02
C CYS A 62 -4.89 -15.36 -3.46
N LYS A 63 -4.02 -15.86 -2.57
CA LYS A 63 -4.23 -17.17 -1.91
C LYS A 63 -5.47 -17.20 -1.02
N CYS A 64 -5.89 -16.05 -0.48
CA CYS A 64 -7.05 -15.96 0.38
C CYS A 64 -8.36 -15.86 -0.43
N VAL A 65 -8.36 -15.09 -1.52
CA VAL A 65 -9.61 -14.73 -2.23
C VAL A 65 -9.78 -15.36 -3.60
N ALA A 66 -8.72 -15.95 -4.17
CA ALA A 66 -8.69 -16.48 -5.52
C ALA A 66 -7.80 -17.74 -5.60
N VAL A 67 -8.12 -18.73 -4.77
CA VAL A 67 -7.28 -19.93 -4.51
C VAL A 67 -6.84 -20.63 -5.79
N ASP A 68 -7.77 -20.76 -6.75
CA ASP A 68 -7.58 -21.50 -8.01
C ASP A 68 -6.98 -20.66 -9.15
N MET A 69 -6.73 -19.36 -8.92
CA MET A 69 -6.18 -18.47 -9.94
C MET A 69 -4.65 -18.39 -9.88
N PRO A 70 -3.99 -18.22 -11.04
CA PRO A 70 -2.55 -18.00 -11.09
C PRO A 70 -2.18 -16.67 -10.40
N ARG A 71 -0.98 -16.61 -9.82
CA ARG A 71 -0.50 -15.51 -8.96
C ARG A 71 1.04 -15.42 -8.94
N GLY A 72 1.65 -15.43 -10.12
CA GLY A 72 3.09 -15.35 -10.31
C GLY A 72 3.60 -13.96 -10.72
N ASN A 73 2.71 -13.05 -11.14
CA ASN A 73 3.07 -11.70 -11.58
C ASN A 73 1.90 -10.71 -11.44
N ILE A 74 2.18 -9.43 -11.71
CA ILE A 74 1.23 -8.32 -11.54
C ILE A 74 -0.03 -8.45 -12.40
N ASP A 75 0.07 -9.00 -13.61
CA ASP A 75 -1.09 -9.16 -14.50
C ASP A 75 -2.02 -10.25 -13.97
N GLN A 76 -1.45 -11.32 -13.42
CA GLN A 76 -2.18 -12.38 -12.75
C GLN A 76 -2.82 -11.90 -11.45
N TYR A 77 -2.14 -11.07 -10.65
CA TYR A 77 -2.77 -10.44 -9.48
C TYR A 77 -3.92 -9.54 -9.89
N ARG A 78 -3.74 -8.72 -10.93
CA ARG A 78 -4.81 -7.86 -11.44
C ARG A 78 -6.03 -8.68 -11.82
N ALA A 79 -5.86 -9.76 -12.59
CA ALA A 79 -6.97 -10.63 -12.98
C ALA A 79 -7.68 -11.22 -11.74
N ALA A 80 -6.92 -11.77 -10.80
CA ALA A 80 -7.46 -12.40 -9.59
C ALA A 80 -8.16 -11.39 -8.65
N LEU A 81 -7.52 -10.25 -8.38
CA LEU A 81 -8.01 -9.27 -7.43
C LEU A 81 -9.10 -8.38 -8.02
N ALA A 82 -9.04 -8.01 -9.31
CA ALA A 82 -10.12 -7.25 -9.93
C ALA A 82 -11.42 -8.06 -10.01
N GLN A 83 -11.33 -9.38 -10.19
CA GLN A 83 -12.50 -10.27 -10.22
C GLN A 83 -13.11 -10.48 -8.83
N ASN A 84 -12.28 -10.65 -7.79
CA ASN A 84 -12.74 -11.06 -6.45
C ASN A 84 -12.86 -9.91 -5.44
N LEU A 85 -12.15 -8.80 -5.67
CA LEU A 85 -12.10 -7.60 -4.83
C LEU A 85 -12.04 -6.32 -5.70
N PRO A 86 -13.06 -6.06 -6.54
CA PRO A 86 -13.06 -4.94 -7.50
C PRO A 86 -12.89 -3.57 -6.82
N GLU A 87 -13.22 -3.44 -5.54
CA GLU A 87 -13.06 -2.22 -4.76
C GLU A 87 -11.60 -1.76 -4.64
N ILE A 88 -10.61 -2.65 -4.81
CA ILE A 88 -9.18 -2.27 -4.79
C ILE A 88 -8.89 -1.19 -5.83
N ILE A 89 -9.54 -1.27 -7.00
CA ILE A 89 -9.33 -0.36 -8.14
C ILE A 89 -9.78 1.07 -7.79
N SER A 90 -10.87 1.20 -7.03
CA SER A 90 -11.47 2.50 -6.68
C SER A 90 -11.03 3.03 -5.30
N THR A 91 -10.36 2.21 -4.49
CA THR A 91 -9.93 2.58 -3.14
C THR A 91 -8.97 3.77 -3.18
N LYS A 92 -9.32 4.81 -2.41
CA LYS A 92 -8.53 6.03 -2.26
C LYS A 92 -7.72 5.97 -0.97
N VAL A 93 -6.53 6.57 -1.02
CA VAL A 93 -5.70 6.81 0.16
C VAL A 93 -5.45 8.31 0.27
N LEU A 94 -5.76 8.88 1.42
CA LEU A 94 -5.62 10.30 1.72
C LEU A 94 -4.25 10.56 2.34
N VAL A 95 -3.70 11.74 2.10
CA VAL A 95 -2.56 12.28 2.86
C VAL A 95 -3.01 13.62 3.43
N PRO A 96 -3.80 13.64 4.53
CA PRO A 96 -4.53 14.83 4.97
C PRO A 96 -3.62 16.03 5.25
N ARG A 97 -2.43 15.79 5.82
CA ARG A 97 -1.43 16.84 6.10
C ARG A 97 -1.10 17.70 4.88
N TYR A 98 -1.15 17.10 3.69
CA TYR A 98 -0.79 17.75 2.43
C TYR A 98 -1.98 17.89 1.48
N GLY A 99 -3.20 17.60 1.93
CA GLY A 99 -4.42 17.70 1.11
C GLY A 99 -4.43 16.79 -0.13
N LEU A 100 -3.68 15.69 -0.12
CA LEU A 100 -3.59 14.79 -1.28
C LEU A 100 -4.59 13.64 -1.21
N THR A 101 -5.06 13.21 -2.37
CA THR A 101 -5.82 11.97 -2.55
C THR A 101 -5.15 11.12 -3.62
N LEU A 102 -4.72 9.92 -3.23
CA LEU A 102 -4.01 8.95 -4.07
C LEU A 102 -4.97 7.85 -4.55
N SER A 103 -4.70 7.33 -5.74
CA SER A 103 -5.50 6.28 -6.40
C SER A 103 -4.56 5.20 -6.96
N PRO A 104 -3.87 4.44 -6.08
CA PRO A 104 -2.68 3.69 -6.48
C PRO A 104 -2.94 2.55 -7.46
N TRP A 105 -4.19 2.08 -7.56
CA TRP A 105 -4.59 0.96 -8.42
C TRP A 105 -5.51 1.36 -9.58
N SER A 106 -5.74 2.66 -9.82
CA SER A 106 -6.74 3.10 -10.81
C SER A 106 -6.41 2.69 -12.25
N ASN A 107 -5.13 2.46 -12.59
CA ASN A 107 -4.75 2.00 -13.93
C ASN A 107 -5.34 0.61 -14.27
N TRP A 108 -5.63 -0.23 -13.27
CA TRP A 108 -6.23 -1.55 -13.48
C TRP A 108 -7.63 -1.46 -14.12
N ALA A 109 -8.36 -0.36 -13.95
CA ALA A 109 -9.63 -0.13 -14.62
C ALA A 109 -9.53 -0.14 -16.16
N ASN A 110 -8.34 0.15 -16.69
CA ASN A 110 -8.06 0.19 -18.12
C ASN A 110 -7.15 -0.97 -18.56
N GLU A 111 -7.13 -2.07 -17.80
CA GLU A 111 -6.26 -3.22 -18.05
C GLU A 111 -4.78 -2.84 -18.22
N LYS A 112 -4.29 -1.88 -17.42
CA LYS A 112 -2.89 -1.48 -17.40
C LYS A 112 -2.32 -1.62 -16.00
N ASN A 113 -1.05 -2.02 -15.91
CA ASN A 113 -0.35 -2.03 -14.63
C ASN A 113 -0.17 -0.60 -14.08
N PRO A 114 -0.10 -0.43 -12.75
CA PRO A 114 0.08 0.89 -12.16
C PRO A 114 1.36 1.56 -12.67
N ASP A 115 1.32 2.87 -12.90
CA ASP A 115 2.48 3.61 -13.39
C ASP A 115 3.69 3.46 -12.45
N TRP A 116 3.47 3.44 -11.14
CA TRP A 116 4.52 3.22 -10.15
C TRP A 116 5.13 1.82 -10.24
N TRP A 117 4.38 0.79 -10.64
CA TRP A 117 4.90 -0.56 -10.83
C TRP A 117 5.78 -0.64 -12.08
N ARG A 118 5.38 0.01 -13.17
CA ARG A 118 6.22 0.16 -14.37
C ARG A 118 7.52 0.86 -14.02
N SER A 119 7.43 1.99 -13.33
CA SER A 119 8.60 2.76 -12.91
C SER A 119 9.52 1.97 -11.97
N TYR A 120 8.95 1.21 -11.03
CA TYR A 120 9.71 0.27 -10.22
C TYR A 120 10.53 -0.71 -11.08
N ASN A 121 9.91 -1.37 -12.06
CA ASN A 121 10.61 -2.31 -12.93
C ASN A 121 11.71 -1.62 -13.76
N ASN A 122 11.42 -0.45 -14.34
CA ASN A 122 12.39 0.33 -15.12
C ASN A 122 13.61 0.70 -14.26
N VAL A 123 13.39 1.30 -13.08
CA VAL A 123 14.48 1.72 -12.17
C VAL A 123 15.24 0.52 -11.61
N LYS A 124 14.58 -0.63 -11.43
CA LYS A 124 15.21 -1.87 -10.95
C LYS A 124 16.14 -2.50 -11.98
N HIS A 125 15.73 -2.55 -13.24
CA HIS A 125 16.46 -3.26 -14.30
C HIS A 125 17.42 -2.36 -15.09
N GLU A 126 17.11 -1.06 -15.22
CA GLU A 126 17.80 -0.11 -16.12
C GLU A 126 17.98 1.25 -15.43
N ARG A 127 18.48 1.26 -14.19
CA ARG A 127 18.61 2.48 -13.36
C ARG A 127 19.45 3.56 -14.02
N ASP A 128 20.50 3.19 -14.74
CA ASP A 128 21.38 4.10 -15.48
C ASP A 128 20.60 5.03 -16.41
N SER A 129 19.51 4.53 -17.00
CA SER A 129 18.67 5.27 -17.94
C SER A 129 17.36 5.77 -17.31
N HIS A 130 16.84 5.08 -16.29
CA HIS A 130 15.50 5.33 -15.75
C HIS A 130 15.48 5.86 -14.31
N TYR A 131 16.61 6.22 -13.70
CA TYR A 131 16.66 6.72 -12.32
C TYR A 131 15.70 7.89 -12.03
N ALA A 132 15.45 8.75 -13.03
CA ALA A 132 14.50 9.86 -12.89
C ALA A 132 13.04 9.41 -12.66
N GLU A 133 12.71 8.14 -12.88
CA GLU A 133 11.40 7.57 -12.55
C GLU A 133 11.23 7.24 -11.06
N ALA A 134 12.29 7.31 -10.25
CA ALA A 134 12.22 7.18 -8.79
C ALA A 134 11.66 8.46 -8.13
N THR A 135 10.47 8.87 -8.55
CA THR A 135 9.85 10.15 -8.19
C THR A 135 9.05 10.06 -6.88
N LEU A 136 8.82 11.23 -6.27
CA LEU A 136 7.88 11.40 -5.15
C LEU A 136 6.50 10.79 -5.48
N LYS A 137 5.97 11.07 -6.67
CA LYS A 137 4.67 10.51 -7.11
C LYS A 137 4.66 9.00 -7.10
N ASN A 138 5.72 8.37 -7.60
CA ASN A 138 5.82 6.91 -7.67
C ASN A 138 6.01 6.30 -6.28
N ALA A 139 6.81 6.92 -5.41
CA ALA A 139 6.97 6.48 -4.02
C ALA A 139 5.66 6.61 -3.21
N LEU A 140 4.92 7.72 -3.35
CA LEU A 140 3.62 7.90 -2.71
C LEU A 140 2.60 6.85 -3.16
N ASN A 141 2.50 6.60 -4.47
CA ASN A 141 1.51 5.66 -5.00
C ASN A 141 1.90 4.19 -4.75
N SER A 142 3.19 3.84 -4.75
CA SER A 142 3.60 2.47 -4.38
C SER A 142 3.30 2.18 -2.91
N LEU A 143 3.58 3.14 -2.01
CA LEU A 143 3.29 2.99 -0.59
C LEU A 143 1.78 2.96 -0.29
N ALA A 144 1.01 3.84 -0.94
CA ALA A 144 -0.46 3.79 -0.88
C ALA A 144 -1.00 2.46 -1.45
N GLY A 145 -0.41 1.94 -2.53
CA GLY A 145 -0.78 0.66 -3.12
C GLY A 145 -0.55 -0.50 -2.16
N LEU A 146 0.59 -0.50 -1.47
CA LEU A 146 0.90 -1.44 -0.40
C LEU A 146 -0.14 -1.34 0.73
N MET A 147 -0.45 -0.13 1.22
CA MET A 147 -1.44 0.08 2.29
C MET A 147 -2.80 -0.58 1.97
N VAL A 148 -3.29 -0.38 0.74
CA VAL A 148 -4.55 -0.98 0.26
C VAL A 148 -4.47 -2.50 0.31
N LEU A 149 -3.40 -3.09 -0.21
CA LEU A 149 -3.25 -4.55 -0.21
C LEU A 149 -3.16 -5.11 1.21
N VAL A 150 -2.45 -4.43 2.10
CA VAL A 150 -2.32 -4.85 3.51
C VAL A 150 -3.67 -4.82 4.21
N LEU A 151 -4.47 -3.76 4.01
CA LEU A 151 -5.83 -3.70 4.54
C LEU A 151 -6.63 -4.92 4.08
N HIS A 152 -6.70 -5.18 2.77
CA HIS A 152 -7.47 -6.30 2.24
C HIS A 152 -6.93 -7.66 2.69
N GLN A 153 -5.62 -7.82 2.83
CA GLN A 153 -4.99 -9.05 3.33
C GLN A 153 -5.42 -9.35 4.76
N TYR A 154 -5.39 -8.36 5.66
CA TYR A 154 -5.83 -8.56 7.05
C TYR A 154 -7.35 -8.69 7.16
N SER A 155 -8.14 -8.00 6.32
CA SER A 155 -9.59 -8.21 6.27
C SER A 155 -9.96 -9.62 5.78
N SER A 156 -9.14 -10.20 4.90
CA SER A 156 -9.43 -11.49 4.24
C SER A 156 -8.75 -12.68 4.92
N THR A 157 -7.88 -12.44 5.90
CA THR A 157 -7.24 -13.50 6.70
C THR A 157 -8.10 -13.73 7.95
N PRO A 158 -8.73 -14.91 8.09
CA PRO A 158 -9.60 -15.16 9.24
C PRO A 158 -8.78 -15.14 10.54
N LEU A 159 -9.18 -14.30 11.50
CA LEU A 159 -8.64 -14.36 12.87
C LEU A 159 -9.18 -15.58 13.64
N ALA A 160 -10.34 -16.06 13.23
CA ALA A 160 -10.99 -17.28 13.67
C ALA A 160 -11.83 -17.85 12.50
N PRO A 161 -12.18 -19.15 12.50
CA PRO A 161 -13.01 -19.74 11.46
C PRO A 161 -14.32 -18.96 11.26
N GLY A 162 -14.54 -18.46 10.03
CA GLY A 162 -15.77 -17.76 9.65
C GLY A 162 -15.83 -16.26 9.99
N VAL A 163 -14.82 -15.69 10.65
CA VAL A 163 -14.79 -14.25 10.96
C VAL A 163 -14.01 -13.49 9.90
N LYS A 164 -14.72 -12.74 9.06
CA LYS A 164 -14.14 -11.75 8.14
C LYS A 164 -14.32 -10.37 8.77
N LEU A 165 -13.25 -9.59 8.84
CA LEU A 165 -13.31 -8.24 9.39
C LEU A 165 -13.84 -7.28 8.33
N ASP A 166 -14.77 -6.41 8.72
CA ASP A 166 -15.08 -5.24 7.91
C ASP A 166 -13.92 -4.23 7.91
N ARG A 167 -14.07 -3.14 7.16
CA ARG A 167 -13.02 -2.11 7.03
C ARG A 167 -12.68 -1.44 8.37
N ARG A 168 -13.69 -1.15 9.20
CA ARG A 168 -13.54 -0.48 10.50
C ARG A 168 -12.91 -1.41 11.53
N GLU A 169 -13.33 -2.67 11.53
CA GLU A 169 -12.72 -3.71 12.35
C GLU A 169 -11.27 -3.96 11.95
N THR A 170 -10.99 -3.95 10.64
CA THR A 170 -9.62 -4.13 10.13
C THR A 170 -8.72 -2.97 10.54
N THR A 171 -9.13 -1.71 10.32
CA THR A 171 -8.32 -0.55 10.71
C THR A 171 -8.09 -0.50 12.23
N ARG A 172 -9.10 -0.87 13.03
CA ARG A 172 -8.94 -1.05 14.49
C ARG A 172 -7.98 -2.18 14.85
N TYR A 173 -7.99 -3.29 14.10
CA TYR A 173 -7.04 -4.39 14.31
C TYR A 173 -5.60 -3.96 13.97
N LEU A 174 -5.43 -3.11 12.96
CA LEU A 174 -4.17 -2.56 12.48
C LEU A 174 -3.64 -1.40 13.35
N LEU A 175 -3.67 -1.56 14.68
CA LEU A 175 -2.96 -0.67 15.59
C LEU A 175 -1.47 -1.09 15.71
N PRO A 176 -0.53 -0.13 15.79
CA PRO A 176 -0.76 1.32 15.83
C PRO A 176 -1.17 1.89 14.45
N GLU A 177 -1.92 2.99 14.47
CA GLU A 177 -2.46 3.61 13.26
C GLU A 177 -1.39 4.32 12.42
N SER A 178 -1.59 4.28 11.10
CA SER A 178 -0.89 5.11 10.11
C SER A 178 -1.15 6.59 10.39
N THR A 179 -0.11 7.42 10.42
CA THR A 179 -0.22 8.85 10.79
C THR A 179 -0.13 9.81 9.61
N LEU A 180 0.42 9.36 8.48
CA LEU A 180 0.62 10.18 7.28
C LEU A 180 -0.39 9.80 6.19
N LEU A 181 -0.45 8.53 5.82
CA LEU A 181 -1.41 7.97 4.88
C LEU A 181 -2.65 7.50 5.65
N ARG A 182 -3.85 7.80 5.15
CA ARG A 182 -5.12 7.47 5.81
C ARG A 182 -6.10 6.92 4.79
N PHE A 183 -6.95 5.98 5.19
CA PHE A 183 -8.16 5.70 4.43
C PHE A 183 -9.20 6.82 4.64
N PRO A 184 -10.27 6.90 3.82
CA PRO A 184 -11.40 7.77 4.11
C PRO A 184 -11.97 7.52 5.51
N GLU A 185 -12.52 8.56 6.15
CA GLU A 185 -13.04 8.46 7.54
C GLU A 185 -14.05 7.33 7.75
N SER A 186 -14.81 6.96 6.71
CA SER A 186 -15.76 5.85 6.75
C SER A 186 -15.14 4.48 7.06
N TYR A 187 -13.82 4.34 6.93
CA TYR A 187 -13.03 3.15 7.26
C TYR A 187 -12.64 3.08 8.73
N TYR A 188 -12.95 4.08 9.55
CA TYR A 188 -12.62 4.13 10.97
C TYR A 188 -13.90 4.19 11.80
N TYR A 189 -13.80 3.80 13.08
CA TYR A 189 -14.85 4.12 14.05
C TYR A 189 -14.68 5.59 14.48
N ASP A 190 -15.80 6.28 14.67
CA ASP A 190 -15.79 7.63 15.21
C ASP A 190 -15.12 7.63 16.60
N VAL A 191 -14.16 8.53 16.80
CA VAL A 191 -13.64 8.78 18.14
C VAL A 191 -14.65 9.67 18.84
N LEU A 192 -15.47 9.09 19.71
CA LEU A 192 -16.26 9.88 20.66
C LEU A 192 -15.28 10.65 21.55
N ILE A 193 -15.05 11.93 21.25
CA ILE A 193 -14.37 12.83 22.17
C ILE A 193 -15.38 13.14 23.27
N CYS A 194 -15.34 12.38 24.36
CA CYS A 194 -16.01 12.77 25.60
C CYS A 194 -15.30 14.04 26.11
N GLY A 195 -15.92 15.19 25.88
CA GLY A 195 -15.53 16.47 26.47
C GLY A 195 -15.92 16.58 27.93
#